data_AF-A0A352S6U8-F1
#
_entry.id   AF-A0A352S6U8-F1
#
_cell.length_a   1.000
_cell.length_b   1.000
_cell.length_c   1.000
_cell.angle_alpha   90.00
_cell.angle_beta   90.00
_cell.angle_gamma   90.00
#
_symmetry.space_group_name_H-M   'P 1'
#
loop_
_entity.id
_entity.type
_entity.pdbx_description
1 polymer ?
#
loop_
_entity_poly.entity_id
_entity_poly.type
_entity_poly.pdbx_seq_one_letter_code
_entity_poly.pdbx_strand_id
1 'polypeptide(L)'
;SRHADPSAVLNALPNSNCTPELQLKCAEGEAFTLLDKIRANAKFDGAKDVIMIDGVRVEYPDGFGLARPSNTTPVVVMRFEADNDAALARIQA
;
A
#
# COMPACT_ATOMS: atom_id res chain seq x y z
N SER A 1 17.08 -26.40 7.75
CA SER A 1 17.43 -24.97 7.58
C SER A 1 18.92 -24.86 7.27
N ARG A 2 19.35 -23.99 6.35
CA ARG A 2 20.77 -23.79 5.96
C ARG A 2 21.57 -22.91 6.93
N HIS A 3 20.90 -22.35 7.94
CA HIS A 3 21.49 -21.46 8.94
C HIS A 3 21.14 -21.94 10.35
N ALA A 4 22.09 -21.79 11.28
CA ALA A 4 21.93 -22.15 12.68
C ALA A 4 20.89 -21.28 13.40
N ASP A 5 20.81 -20.00 13.03
CA ASP A 5 19.76 -19.08 13.47
C ASP A 5 19.20 -18.30 12.25
N PRO A 6 18.08 -18.78 11.68
CA PRO A 6 17.41 -18.08 10.58
C PRO A 6 16.84 -16.71 10.97
N SER A 7 16.51 -16.51 12.25
CA SER A 7 15.89 -15.26 12.72
C SER A 7 16.87 -14.10 12.65
N ALA A 8 18.14 -14.33 13.03
CA ALA A 8 19.20 -13.34 12.93
C ALA A 8 19.41 -12.86 11.47
N VAL A 9 19.31 -13.78 10.50
CA VAL A 9 19.43 -13.45 9.07
C VAL A 9 18.26 -12.59 8.61
N LEU A 10 17.03 -12.91 9.03
CA LEU A 10 15.82 -12.16 8.67
C LEU A 10 15.79 -10.77 9.32
N ASN A 11 16.19 -10.66 10.58
CA ASN A 11 16.21 -9.40 11.32
C ASN A 11 17.31 -8.43 10.83
N ALA A 12 18.32 -8.92 10.12
CA ALA A 12 19.37 -8.10 9.52
C ALA A 12 18.95 -7.47 8.18
N LEU A 13 17.78 -7.84 7.63
CA LEU A 13 17.25 -7.21 6.42
C LEU A 13 16.81 -5.77 6.73
N PRO A 14 16.93 -4.84 5.75
CA PRO A 14 16.40 -3.50 5.91
C PRO A 14 14.91 -3.54 6.27
N ASN A 15 14.52 -2.81 7.32
CA ASN A 15 13.14 -2.62 7.70
C ASN A 15 12.70 -1.20 7.32
N SER A 16 11.52 -1.10 6.72
CA SER A 16 10.84 0.17 6.47
C SER A 16 9.67 0.32 7.43
N ASN A 17 9.28 1.56 7.72
CA ASN A 17 8.09 1.82 8.51
C ASN A 17 6.87 1.52 7.63
N CYS A 18 5.99 0.63 8.08
CA CYS A 18 4.81 0.25 7.33
C CYS A 18 3.58 0.19 8.22
N THR A 19 2.42 0.47 7.63
CA THR A 19 1.15 0.20 8.28
C THR A 19 0.86 -1.31 8.27
N PRO A 20 0.08 -1.82 9.24
CA PRO A 20 -0.59 -3.10 9.04
C PRO A 20 -1.49 -3.02 7.79
N GLU A 21 -1.99 -4.18 7.35
CA GLU A 21 -3.01 -4.21 6.31
C GLU A 21 -4.28 -3.49 6.81
N LEU A 22 -4.66 -2.42 6.12
CA LEU A 22 -5.87 -1.65 6.40
C LEU A 22 -6.99 -2.16 5.49
N GLN A 23 -8.20 -2.28 6.03
CA GLN A 23 -9.35 -2.76 5.28
C GLN A 23 -10.49 -1.76 5.38
N LEU A 24 -10.90 -1.22 4.23
CA LEU A 24 -12.11 -0.43 4.11
C LEU A 24 -13.24 -1.35 3.66
N LYS A 25 -14.24 -1.57 4.52
CA LYS A 25 -15.43 -2.34 4.15
C LYS A 25 -16.28 -1.52 3.19
N CYS A 26 -16.71 -2.16 2.11
CA CYS A 26 -17.55 -1.58 1.09
C CYS A 26 -18.80 -2.46 0.90
N ALA A 27 -19.80 -1.93 0.22
CA ALA A 27 -20.86 -2.76 -0.35
C ALA A 27 -20.32 -3.62 -1.51
N GLU A 28 -21.08 -4.64 -1.90
CA GLU A 28 -20.75 -5.48 -3.06
C GLU A 28 -20.64 -4.63 -4.33
N GLY A 29 -19.55 -4.79 -5.09
CA GLY A 29 -19.25 -4.00 -6.30
C GLY A 29 -18.77 -2.56 -6.06
N GLU A 30 -18.93 -2.01 -4.86
CA GLU A 30 -18.52 -0.64 -4.54
C GLU A 30 -16.99 -0.49 -4.53
N ALA A 31 -16.25 -1.52 -4.08
CA ALA A 31 -14.78 -1.49 -4.02
C ALA A 31 -14.13 -1.20 -5.39
N PHE A 32 -14.62 -1.85 -6.46
CA PHE A 32 -14.15 -1.61 -7.82
C PHE A 32 -14.53 -0.21 -8.31
N THR A 33 -15.78 0.20 -8.07
CA THR A 33 -16.29 1.52 -8.46
C THR A 33 -15.50 2.65 -7.76
N LEU A 34 -15.13 2.45 -6.49
CA LEU A 34 -14.32 3.39 -5.74
C LEU A 34 -12.93 3.55 -6.36
N LEU A 35 -12.27 2.44 -6.71
CA LEU A 35 -10.96 2.51 -7.34
C LEU A 35 -10.99 3.11 -8.74
N ASP A 36 -12.02 2.85 -9.53
CA ASP A 36 -12.15 3.47 -10.86
C ASP A 36 -12.31 4.99 -10.74
N LYS A 37 -13.04 5.47 -9.72
CA LYS A 37 -13.12 6.91 -9.40
C LYS A 37 -11.78 7.49 -8.99
N ILE A 38 -11.00 6.77 -8.17
CA ILE A 38 -9.66 7.19 -7.77
C ILE A 38 -8.74 7.25 -9.00
N ARG A 39 -8.72 6.21 -9.83
CA ARG A 39 -7.93 6.18 -11.08
C ARG A 39 -8.23 7.35 -12.00
N ALA A 40 -9.50 7.75 -12.10
CA ALA A 40 -9.92 8.82 -13.00
C ALA A 40 -9.64 10.24 -12.46
N ASN A 41 -9.63 10.45 -11.14
CA ASN A 41 -9.66 11.80 -10.55
C ASN A 41 -8.48 12.11 -9.61
N ALA A 42 -7.78 11.10 -9.08
CA ALA A 42 -6.76 11.32 -8.07
C ALA A 42 -5.52 11.96 -8.67
N LYS A 43 -5.03 13.00 -7.98
CA LYS A 43 -3.71 13.58 -8.20
C LYS A 43 -2.85 13.23 -7.01
N PHE A 44 -1.69 12.67 -7.29
CA PHE A 44 -0.73 12.28 -6.27
C PHE A 44 0.49 13.19 -6.38
N ASP A 45 0.46 14.29 -5.63
CA ASP A 45 1.51 15.30 -5.68
C ASP A 45 2.83 14.72 -5.16
N GLY A 46 3.90 14.89 -5.94
CA GLY A 46 5.22 14.32 -5.60
C GLY A 46 5.35 12.82 -5.86
N ALA A 47 4.34 12.17 -6.46
CA ALA A 47 4.47 10.80 -6.91
C ALA A 47 5.51 10.69 -8.04
N LYS A 48 6.38 9.70 -7.92
CA LYS A 48 7.33 9.29 -8.95
C LYS A 48 6.65 8.45 -10.03
N ASP A 49 5.75 7.55 -9.61
CA ASP A 49 5.02 6.68 -10.53
C ASP A 49 3.65 6.28 -9.96
N VAL A 50 2.71 5.98 -10.84
CA VAL A 50 1.36 5.51 -10.50
C VAL A 50 1.03 4.25 -11.31
N ILE A 51 0.98 3.12 -10.63
CA ILE A 51 0.76 1.79 -11.20
C ILE A 51 -0.70 1.40 -10.97
N MET A 52 -1.44 1.12 -12.04
CA MET A 52 -2.89 0.87 -11.98
C MET A 52 -3.30 -0.57 -12.33
N ILE A 53 -2.35 -1.52 -12.33
CA ILE A 53 -2.58 -2.91 -12.78
C ILE A 53 -3.52 -3.67 -11.83
N ASP A 54 -3.21 -3.67 -10.52
CA ASP A 54 -4.02 -4.29 -9.47
C ASP A 54 -4.37 -3.24 -8.40
N GLY A 55 -5.41 -2.46 -8.70
CA GLY A 55 -5.81 -1.30 -7.91
C GLY A 55 -5.08 -0.02 -8.30
N VAL A 56 -4.60 0.72 -7.30
CA VAL A 56 -3.81 1.95 -7.43
C VAL A 56 -2.63 1.86 -6.47
N ARG A 57 -1.42 1.77 -7.03
CA ARG A 57 -0.16 1.87 -6.31
C ARG A 57 0.52 3.16 -6.71
N VAL A 58 0.91 3.96 -5.73
CA VAL A 58 1.58 5.24 -5.92
C VAL A 58 2.95 5.15 -5.28
N GLU A 59 3.99 5.35 -6.07
CA GLU A 59 5.37 5.34 -5.60
C GLU A 59 5.86 6.77 -5.41
N TYR A 60 6.44 7.04 -4.24
CA TYR A 60 7.10 8.28 -3.88
C TYR A 60 8.60 8.03 -3.72
N PRO A 61 9.46 9.07 -3.71
CA PRO A 61 10.90 8.90 -3.50
C PRO A 61 11.27 8.22 -2.17
N ASP A 62 10.41 8.35 -1.16
CA ASP A 62 10.60 7.98 0.25
C ASP A 62 9.52 7.01 0.78
N GLY A 63 8.80 6.33 -0.12
CA GLY A 63 7.77 5.35 0.24
C GLY A 63 6.78 5.01 -0.86
N PHE A 64 5.75 4.22 -0.55
CA PHE A 64 4.64 3.95 -1.46
C PHE A 64 3.31 3.75 -0.71
N GLY A 65 2.21 3.97 -1.43
CA GLY A 65 0.86 3.61 -1.01
C GLY A 65 0.21 2.65 -2.00
N LEU A 66 -0.56 1.69 -1.49
CA LEU A 66 -1.33 0.74 -2.29
C LEU A 66 -2.78 0.73 -1.81
N ALA A 67 -3.72 0.81 -2.74
CA ALA A 67 -5.13 0.52 -2.53
C ALA A 67 -5.61 -0.44 -3.62
N ARG A 68 -6.15 -1.61 -3.23
CA ARG A 68 -6.65 -2.61 -4.17
C ARG A 68 -8.00 -3.17 -3.73
N PRO A 69 -8.90 -3.53 -4.66
CA PRO A 69 -10.13 -4.20 -4.29
C PRO A 69 -9.81 -5.66 -3.94
N SER A 70 -10.44 -6.20 -2.92
CA SER A 70 -10.38 -7.64 -2.67
C SER A 70 -11.19 -8.39 -3.72
N ASN A 71 -10.63 -9.50 -4.22
CA ASN A 71 -11.30 -10.33 -5.22
C ASN A 71 -12.39 -11.23 -4.62
N THR A 72 -12.36 -11.48 -3.31
CA THR A 72 -13.21 -12.48 -2.66
C THR A 72 -14.13 -11.87 -1.60
N THR A 73 -13.87 -10.64 -1.18
CA THR A 73 -14.64 -9.95 -0.14
C THR A 73 -14.89 -8.49 -0.55
N PRO A 74 -16.01 -7.88 -0.12
CA PRO A 74 -16.33 -6.50 -0.48
C PRO A 74 -15.54 -5.52 0.38
N VAL A 75 -14.22 -5.51 0.20
CA VAL A 75 -13.30 -4.61 0.92
C VAL A 75 -12.28 -4.02 -0.05
N VAL A 76 -11.83 -2.80 0.24
CA VAL A 76 -10.60 -2.26 -0.33
C VAL A 76 -9.48 -2.47 0.68
N VAL A 77 -8.44 -3.15 0.26
CA VAL A 77 -7.24 -3.41 1.05
C VAL A 77 -6.22 -2.32 0.75
N MET A 78 -5.66 -1.74 1.81
CA MET A 78 -4.69 -0.67 1.72
C MET A 78 -3.45 -0.97 2.55
N ARG A 79 -2.29 -0.52 2.06
CA ARG A 79 -1.01 -0.60 2.76
C ARG A 79 -0.13 0.56 2.38
N PHE A 80 0.56 1.13 3.37
CA PHE A 80 1.51 2.21 3.18
C PHE A 80 2.86 1.82 3.77
N GLU A 81 3.92 2.24 3.12
CA GLU A 81 5.29 2.03 3.56
C GLU A 81 6.12 3.27 3.25
N ALA A 82 7.01 3.65 4.17
CA ALA A 82 7.88 4.80 4.00
C ALA A 82 9.16 4.66 4.81
N ASP A 83 10.16 5.48 4.47
CA ASP A 83 11.47 5.47 5.13
C ASP A 83 11.41 6.03 6.57
N ASN A 84 10.38 6.81 6.89
CA ASN A 84 10.18 7.41 8.22
C ASN A 84 8.70 7.72 8.49
N ASP A 85 8.37 7.97 9.75
CA ASP A 85 6.98 8.21 10.19
C ASP A 85 6.34 9.46 9.57
N ALA A 86 7.12 10.50 9.28
CA ALA A 86 6.60 11.72 8.65
C ALA A 86 6.22 11.48 7.19
N ALA A 87 7.04 10.74 6.45
CA ALA A 87 6.72 10.29 5.10
C ALA A 87 5.52 9.33 5.10
N LEU A 88 5.45 8.41 6.07
CA LEU A 88 4.31 7.49 6.21
C LEU A 88 3.00 8.24 6.42
N ALA A 89 2.99 9.20 7.35
CA ALA A 89 1.82 10.04 7.62
C ALA A 89 1.41 10.88 6.41
N ARG A 90 2.38 11.42 5.65
CA ARG A 90 2.13 12.18 4.42
C ARG A 90 1.52 11.31 3.32
N ILE A 91 2.02 10.09 3.15
CA ILE A 91 1.53 9.15 2.12
C ILE A 91 0.14 8.60 2.48
N GLN A 92 -0.19 8.52 3.77
CA GLN A 92 -1.50 8.08 4.25
C GLN A 92 -2.60 9.16 4.19
N ALA A 93 -2.23 10.44 4.16
CA ALA A 93 -3.15 11.59 4.19
C ALA A 93 -3.94 11.77 2.89
#